data_AF-A0A1C6F426-F1
#
_entry.id   AF-A0A1C6F426-F1
#
_cell.length_a   1.000
_cell.length_b   1.000
_cell.length_c   1.000
_cell.angle_alpha   90.00
_cell.angle_beta   90.00
_cell.angle_gamma   90.00
#
_symmetry.space_group_name_H-M   'P 1'
#
loop_
_entity.id
_entity.type
_entity.pdbx_description
1 polymer ?
#
loop_
_entity_poly.entity_id
_entity_poly.type
_entity_poly.pdbx_seq_one_letter_code
_entity_poly.pdbx_strand_id
1 'polypeptide(L)' 'MEQKIRRDRNMGSNLRRLRDQYGISQEKLCAELQRRGCDIGRTAYAKYESGELNIKASVIIELRKFYNCSYDEFFAGLDE' A
#
# COMPACT_ATOMS: atom_id res chain seq x y z
N MET A 1 23.87 -10.48 -4.58
CA MET A 1 23.33 -9.98 -3.28
C MET A 1 22.20 -9.02 -3.61
N GLU A 2 20.95 -9.36 -3.30
CA GLU A 2 19.83 -8.44 -3.47
C GLU A 2 19.92 -7.31 -2.43
N GLN A 3 20.09 -6.08 -2.91
CA GLN A 3 20.03 -4.89 -2.06
C GLN A 3 18.57 -4.70 -1.63
N LYS A 4 18.23 -5.19 -0.44
CA LYS A 4 16.92 -4.92 0.17
C LYS A 4 16.93 -3.47 0.64
N ILE A 5 16.07 -2.63 0.05
CA ILE A 5 15.82 -1.29 0.60
C ILE A 5 15.37 -1.47 2.05
N ARG A 6 16.22 -0.98 2.96
CA ARG A 6 15.94 -0.96 4.40
C ARG A 6 14.83 0.06 4.60
N ARG A 7 13.78 -0.30 5.35
CA ARG A 7 12.69 0.61 5.68
C ARG A 7 13.21 1.71 6.60
N ASP A 8 13.68 2.78 6.00
CA ASP A 8 14.01 4.01 6.72
C ASP A 8 12.73 4.80 7.04
N ARG A 9 11.71 4.70 6.18
CA ARG A 9 10.47 5.46 6.27
C ARG A 9 9.23 4.58 6.10
N ASN A 10 8.22 4.78 6.96
CA ASN A 10 7.02 3.95 7.04
C ASN A 10 5.89 4.51 6.16
N MET A 11 5.76 3.99 4.94
CA MET A 11 4.64 4.28 4.03
C MET A 11 3.31 3.62 4.46
N GLY A 12 3.33 2.72 5.44
CA GLY A 12 2.15 2.00 5.91
C GLY A 12 1.08 2.92 6.49
N SER A 13 1.49 3.96 7.21
CA SER A 13 0.59 5.00 7.71
C SER A 13 -0.14 5.73 6.58
N ASN A 14 0.54 5.98 5.46
CA ASN A 14 -0.05 6.63 4.28
C ASN A 14 -1.01 5.70 3.55
N LEU A 15 -0.70 4.41 3.45
CA LEU A 15 -1.64 3.40 2.92
C LEU A 15 -2.92 3.36 3.75
N ARG A 16 -2.80 3.36 5.08
CA ARG A 16 -3.95 3.40 5.98
C ARG A 16 -4.77 4.66 5.78
N ARG A 17 -4.11 5.83 5.73
CA ARG A 17 -4.76 7.12 5.47
C ARG A 17 -5.55 7.10 4.16
N LEU A 18 -4.94 6.65 3.07
CA LEU A 18 -5.61 6.55 1.76
C LEU A 18 -6.80 5.60 1.80
N ARG A 19 -6.65 4.45 2.46
CA ARG A 19 -7.73 3.47 2.63
C ARG A 19 -8.91 4.07 3.42
N ASP A 20 -8.63 4.75 4.52
CA ASP A 20 -9.64 5.40 5.36
C ASP A 20 -10.31 6.59 4.63
N GLN A 21 -9.57 7.41 3.89
CA GLN A 21 -10.13 8.48 3.05
C GLN A 21 -11.07 7.93 1.96
N TYR A 22 -10.75 6.77 1.38
CA TYR A 22 -11.61 6.12 0.41
C TYR A 22 -12.81 5.40 1.06
N GLY A 23 -12.81 5.20 2.38
CA GLY A 23 -13.91 4.57 3.12
C GLY A 23 -14.03 3.06 2.90
N ILE A 24 -12.93 2.37 2.60
CA ILE A 24 -12.94 0.93 2.30
C ILE A 24 -12.24 0.11 3.39
N SER A 25 -12.74 -1.10 3.67
CA SER A 25 -12.07 -2.03 4.58
C SER A 25 -10.91 -2.76 3.89
N GLN A 26 -9.95 -3.25 4.68
CA GLN A 26 -8.82 -4.04 4.17
C GLN A 26 -9.28 -5.24 3.33
N GLU A 27 -10.35 -5.91 3.75
CA GLU A 27 -10.91 -7.08 3.07
C GLU A 27 -11.47 -6.73 1.70
N LYS A 28 -12.27 -5.65 1.61
CA LYS A 28 -12.81 -5.17 0.34
C LYS A 28 -11.70 -4.71 -0.60
N LEU A 29 -10.68 -4.03 -0.08
CA LEU A 29 -9.53 -3.60 -0.87
C LEU A 29 -8.74 -4.79 -1.41
N CYS A 30 -8.47 -5.81 -0.58
CA CYS A 30 -7.81 -7.04 -1.03
C CYS A 30 -8.62 -7.76 -2.13
N ALA A 31 -9.95 -7.84 -1.98
CA ALA A 31 -10.81 -8.42 -3.00
C ALA A 31 -10.72 -7.64 -4.33
N GLU A 32 -10.72 -6.30 -4.28
CA GLU A 32 -10.56 -5.46 -5.47
C GLU A 32 -9.18 -5.61 -6.12
N LEU A 33 -8.11 -5.69 -5.32
CA LEU A 33 -6.76 -5.92 -5.83
C LEU A 33 -6.63 -7.30 -6.48
N GLN A 34 -7.22 -8.34 -5.89
CA GLN A 34 -7.27 -9.69 -6.49
C GLN A 34 -8.00 -9.69 -7.84
N ARG A 35 -9.13 -8.97 -7.96
CA ARG A 35 -9.87 -8.83 -9.23
C ARG A 35 -9.06 -8.14 -10.32
N ARG A 36 -8.09 -7.29 -9.93
CA ARG A 36 -7.18 -6.59 -10.84
C ARG A 36 -5.89 -7.37 -11.15
N GLY A 37 -5.79 -8.61 -10.68
CA GLY A 37 -4.61 -9.46 -10.89
C GLY A 37 -3.48 -9.28 -9.88
N CYS A 38 -3.71 -8.52 -8.81
CA CYS A 38 -2.82 -8.45 -7.65
C CYS A 38 -3.28 -9.43 -6.57
N ASP A 39 -2.69 -10.63 -6.54
CA ASP A 39 -2.96 -11.57 -5.47
C ASP A 39 -2.32 -11.11 -4.16
N ILE A 40 -3.15 -10.59 -3.26
CA ILE A 40 -2.75 -10.09 -1.95
C ILE A 40 -3.79 -10.45 -0.89
N GLY A 41 -3.35 -11.19 0.12
CA GLY A 41 -4.19 -11.52 1.26
C GLY A 41 -4.32 -10.35 2.24
N ARG A 42 -5.46 -10.31 2.95
CA ARG A 42 -5.75 -9.31 4.01
C ARG A 42 -4.60 -9.16 5.00
N THR A 43 -4.03 -10.28 5.47
CA THR A 43 -2.91 -10.27 6.43
C THR A 43 -1.64 -9.65 5.85
N ALA A 44 -1.37 -9.87 4.56
CA ALA A 44 -0.23 -9.24 3.90
C ALA A 44 -0.44 -7.73 3.77
N TYR A 45 -1.65 -7.29 3.40
CA TYR A 45 -1.99 -5.87 3.33
C TYR A 45 -1.95 -5.19 4.71
N ALA A 46 -2.45 -5.85 5.76
CA ALA A 46 -2.35 -5.34 7.13
C ALA A 46 -0.88 -5.12 7.56
N LYS A 47 0.01 -6.04 7.19
CA LYS A 47 1.45 -5.88 7.44
C LYS A 47 2.08 -4.74 6.62
N TYR A 48 1.51 -4.39 5.46
CA TYR A 48 1.93 -3.19 4.73
C TYR A 48 1.51 -1.92 5.47
N GLU A 49 0.26 -1.85 5.94
CA GLU A 49 -0.24 -0.71 6.72
C GLU A 49 0.49 -0.54 8.06
N SER A 50 0.85 -1.64 8.74
CA SER A 50 1.65 -1.61 9.96
C SER A 50 3.14 -1.31 9.70
N GLY A 51 3.58 -1.32 8.43
CA GLY A 51 4.99 -1.17 8.07
C GLY A 51 5.86 -2.36 8.47
N GLU A 52 5.27 -3.54 8.66
CA GLU A 52 5.93 -4.82 8.97
C GLU A 52 6.44 -5.54 7.72
N LEU A 53 5.84 -5.29 6.54
CA LEU A 53 6.25 -5.90 5.26
C LEU A 53 6.58 -4.84 4.18
N ASN A 54 7.51 -5.17 3.26
CA ASN A 54 7.93 -4.27 2.19
C ASN A 54 6.89 -4.34 1.09
N ILE A 55 6.32 -3.18 0.76
CA ILE A 55 5.28 -3.08 -0.26
C ILE A 55 5.92 -3.34 -1.62
N LYS A 56 5.33 -4.26 -2.40
CA LYS A 56 5.77 -4.51 -3.77
C LYS A 56 5.37 -3.32 -4.66
N ALA A 57 6.24 -2.95 -5.60
CA ALA A 57 5.93 -1.89 -6.57
C ALA A 57 4.64 -2.15 -7.35
N SER A 58 4.34 -3.42 -7.69
CA SER A 58 3.09 -3.81 -8.35
C SER A 58 1.85 -3.42 -7.54
N VAL A 59 1.90 -3.55 -6.21
CA VAL A 59 0.80 -3.16 -5.31
C VAL A 59 0.64 -1.64 -5.30
N ILE A 60 1.74 -0.88 -5.24
CA ILE A 60 1.69 0.59 -5.27
C ILE A 60 1.06 1.09 -6.58
N ILE A 61 1.46 0.51 -7.72
CA ILE A 61 0.90 0.85 -9.04
C ILE A 61 -0.60 0.57 -9.08
N GLU A 62 -1.04 -0.58 -8.58
CA GLU A 62 -2.47 -0.93 -8.56
C GLU A 62 -3.29 -0.09 -7.59
N LEU A 63 -2.75 0.21 -6.40
CA LEU A 63 -3.40 1.11 -5.44
C LEU A 63 -3.53 2.52 -6.04
N ARG A 64 -2.51 3.01 -6.74
CA ARG A 64 -2.57 4.29 -7.44
C ARG A 64 -3.70 4.31 -8.48
N LYS A 65 -3.83 3.26 -9.28
CA LYS A 65 -4.94 3.13 -10.24
C LYS A 65 -6.30 2.95 -9.56
N PHE A 66 -6.35 2.31 -8.39
CA PHE A 66 -7.57 2.07 -7.63
C PHE A 66 -8.09 3.37 -6.99
N TYR A 67 -7.23 4.09 -6.27
CA TYR A 67 -7.56 5.35 -5.61
C TYR A 67 -7.56 6.55 -6.56
N ASN A 68 -7.06 6.37 -7.80
CA ASN A 68 -6.87 7.43 -8.79
C ASN A 68 -6.12 8.65 -8.21
N CYS A 69 -5.06 8.39 -7.44
CA CYS A 69 -4.26 9.39 -6.76
C CYS A 69 -2.86 9.55 -7.38
N SER A 70 -2.15 10.59 -6.95
CA SER A 70 -0.72 10.79 -7.28
C SER A 70 0.16 9.86 -6.45
N TYR A 71 1.33 9.49 -6.96
CA TYR A 71 2.29 8.70 -6.18
C TYR A 71 2.77 9.43 -4.92
N ASP A 72 2.77 10.76 -4.96
CA ASP A 72 3.13 11.64 -3.84
C ASP A 72 2.34 11.31 -2.55
N GLU A 73 1.06 10.95 -2.68
CA GLU A 73 0.22 10.61 -1.53
C GLU A 73 0.76 9.43 -0.70
N PHE A 74 1.46 8.49 -1.33
CA PHE A 74 2.09 7.35 -0.65
C PHE A 74 3.35 7.78 0.12
N PHE A 75 4.00 8.87 -0.32
CA PHE A 75 5.21 9.44 0.29
C PHE A 75 4.95 10.70 1.11
N ALA A 76 3.68 11.11 1.27
CA ALA A 76 3.30 12.28 2.06
C ALA A 76 3.90 12.23 3.47
N GLY A 77 4.60 13.29 3.88
CA GLY A 77 5.30 13.37 5.17
C GLY A 77 6.54 12.47 5.28
N LEU A 78 6.97 11.82 4.20
CA LEU A 78 8.21 11.04 4.12
C LEU A 78 9.29 11.71 3.28
N ASP A 79 9.05 12.88 2.69
CA ASP A 79 10.05 13.68 1.97
C ASP A 79 10.68 14.79 2.84
N GLU A 80 10.24 14.93 4.10
CA GLU A 80 10.72 15.95 5.06
C GLU A 80 11.94 15.51 5.91
#